data_AF-A0A4R6LDK0-F1
#
_entry.id   AF-A0A4R6LDK0-F1
#
_cell.length_a   1.000
_cell.length_b   1.000
_cell.length_c   1.000
_cell.angle_alpha   90.00
_cell.angle_beta   90.00
_cell.angle_gamma   90.00
#
_symmetry.space_group_name_H-M   'P 1'
#
loop_
_entity.id
_entity.type
_entity.pdbx_description
1 polymer ?
#
loop_
_entity_poly.entity_id
_entity_poly.type
_entity_poly.pdbx_seq_one_letter_code
_entity_poly.pdbx_strand_id
1 'polypeptide(L)'
;MVIIKKLIYLSIFILVLTLTLIGSLQAQDQNKIELLADNIVSGGPAPDDIPPLETPKYISIEAANTYLDSEDAVFVLETEGEVFVYPQRIMVWHEIVNEEIVGEKMSITYCPLTGSAIGYYGKINDEETTLGTSGKLV
;
A
#
# COMPACT_ATOMS: atom_id res chain seq x y z
N MET A 1 -16.39 52.19 4.66
CA MET A 1 -15.31 51.82 5.62
C MET A 1 -15.69 50.70 6.59
N VAL A 2 -16.93 50.65 7.13
CA VAL A 2 -17.39 49.61 8.07
C VAL A 2 -17.50 48.21 7.45
N ILE A 3 -18.01 48.12 6.21
CA ILE A 3 -18.18 46.84 5.48
C ILE A 3 -16.82 46.19 5.18
N ILE A 4 -15.84 46.97 4.73
CA ILE A 4 -14.48 46.51 4.44
C ILE A 4 -13.81 45.95 5.70
N LYS A 5 -13.94 46.64 6.85
CA LYS A 5 -13.41 46.13 8.12
C LYS A 5 -14.07 44.81 8.52
N LYS A 6 -15.39 44.67 8.39
CA LYS A 6 -16.11 43.42 8.67
C LYS A 6 -15.64 42.27 7.77
N LEU A 7 -15.41 42.53 6.48
CA LEU A 7 -14.89 41.54 5.54
C LEU A 7 -13.47 41.09 5.90
N ILE A 8 -12.60 42.01 6.33
CA ILE A 8 -11.24 41.69 6.79
C ILE A 8 -11.26 40.86 8.09
N TYR A 9 -12.11 41.20 9.06
CA TYR A 9 -12.23 40.39 10.29
C TYR A 9 -12.79 39.01 10.01
N LEU A 10 -13.76 38.91 9.10
CA LEU A 10 -14.32 37.62 8.69
C LEU A 10 -13.28 36.77 7.96
N SER A 11 -12.46 37.36 7.08
CA SER A 11 -11.41 36.62 6.37
C SER A 11 -10.31 36.14 7.31
N ILE A 12 -9.90 36.96 8.28
CA ILE A 12 -8.92 36.54 9.31
C ILE A 12 -9.50 35.43 10.19
N PHE A 13 -10.77 35.54 10.59
CA PHE A 13 -11.42 34.51 11.40
C PHE A 13 -11.50 33.17 10.64
N ILE A 14 -11.90 33.19 9.37
CA ILE A 14 -11.93 32.00 8.52
C ILE A 14 -10.52 31.42 8.38
N LEU A 15 -9.50 32.26 8.13
CA LEU A 15 -8.11 31.81 8.00
C LEU A 15 -7.59 31.15 9.28
N VAL A 16 -7.85 31.74 10.45
CA VAL A 16 -7.44 31.16 11.74
C VAL A 16 -8.19 29.86 11.99
N LEU A 17 -9.48 29.80 11.69
CA LEU A 17 -10.29 28.60 11.84
C LEU A 17 -9.82 27.47 10.91
N THR A 18 -9.43 27.79 9.66
CA THR A 18 -8.90 26.79 8.74
C THR A 18 -7.52 26.31 9.18
N LEU A 19 -6.63 27.20 9.64
CA LEU A 19 -5.32 26.84 10.18
C LEU A 19 -5.43 25.90 11.40
N THR A 20 -6.34 26.18 12.33
CA THR A 20 -6.53 25.31 13.51
C THR A 20 -7.12 23.96 13.15
N LEU A 21 -8.04 23.90 12.18
CA LEU A 21 -8.66 22.65 11.72
C LEU A 21 -7.68 21.76 10.94
N ILE A 22 -6.79 22.35 10.13
CA ILE A 22 -5.73 21.62 9.41
C ILE A 22 -4.73 21.05 10.42
N GLY A 23 -4.31 21.86 11.41
CA GLY A 23 -3.35 21.42 12.44
C GLY A 23 -3.86 20.25 13.27
N SER A 24 -5.15 20.20 13.62
CA SER A 24 -5.72 19.09 14.38
C SER A 24 -5.81 17.78 13.59
N LEU A 25 -6.12 17.83 12.30
CA LEU A 25 -6.15 16.65 11.44
C LEU A 25 -4.76 16.04 11.25
N GLN A 26 -3.74 16.86 10.99
CA GLN A 26 -2.35 16.38 10.85
C GLN A 26 -1.81 15.77 12.16
N ALA A 27 -2.13 16.38 13.30
CA ALA A 27 -1.71 15.86 14.60
C ALA A 27 -2.36 14.49 14.93
N GLN A 28 -3.62 14.29 14.56
CA GLN A 28 -4.32 13.03 14.78
C GLN A 28 -3.67 11.87 14.00
N ASP A 29 -3.25 12.11 12.75
CA ASP A 29 -2.65 11.07 11.90
C ASP A 29 -1.22 10.72 12.37
N GLN A 30 -0.42 11.74 12.74
CA GLN A 30 0.92 11.54 13.29
C GLN A 30 0.90 10.72 14.60
N ASN A 31 -0.03 11.02 15.51
CA ASN A 31 -0.19 10.24 16.74
C ASN A 31 -0.48 8.76 16.48
N LYS A 32 -1.22 8.43 15.40
CA LYS A 32 -1.54 7.05 15.05
C LYS A 32 -0.33 6.32 14.47
N ILE A 33 0.43 6.98 13.59
CA ILE A 33 1.64 6.38 12.99
C ILE A 33 2.71 6.13 14.06
N GLU A 34 2.93 7.08 14.96
CA GLU A 34 3.87 6.91 16.08
C GLU A 34 3.44 5.77 17.01
N LEU A 35 2.13 5.69 17.33
CA LEU A 35 1.58 4.56 18.10
C LEU A 35 1.83 3.22 17.41
N LEU A 36 1.59 3.11 16.10
CA LEU A 36 1.87 1.89 15.34
C LEU A 36 3.37 1.55 15.38
N ALA A 37 4.23 2.54 15.14
CA ALA A 37 5.68 2.36 15.16
C ALA A 37 6.20 1.82 16.50
N ASP A 38 5.67 2.35 17.62
CA ASP A 38 6.02 1.92 18.98
C ASP A 38 5.56 0.49 19.31
N ASN A 39 4.55 -0.01 18.61
CA ASN A 39 4.01 -1.37 18.81
C ASN A 39 4.54 -2.39 17.81
N ILE A 40 5.53 -2.02 16.97
CA ILE A 40 6.16 -2.96 16.06
C ILE A 40 6.92 -4.04 16.85
N VAL A 41 6.59 -5.30 16.60
CA VAL A 41 7.24 -6.47 17.19
C VAL A 41 7.84 -7.38 16.13
N SER A 42 8.79 -8.22 16.51
CA SER A 42 9.32 -9.25 15.61
C SER A 42 8.27 -10.35 15.39
N GLY A 43 8.06 -10.74 14.14
CA GLY A 43 7.27 -11.91 13.75
C GLY A 43 8.06 -13.22 13.81
N GLY A 44 9.38 -13.17 14.05
CA GLY A 44 10.28 -14.32 14.06
C GLY A 44 11.28 -14.34 12.88
N PRO A 45 10.83 -14.25 11.62
CA PRO A 45 11.72 -14.16 10.47
C PRO A 45 12.62 -12.91 10.52
N ALA A 46 13.83 -13.01 9.99
CA ALA A 46 14.66 -11.85 9.68
C ALA A 46 14.12 -11.13 8.43
N PRO A 47 14.56 -9.89 8.16
CA PRO A 47 14.24 -9.22 6.91
C PRO A 47 14.58 -10.09 5.69
N ASP A 48 13.63 -10.23 4.78
CA ASP A 48 13.71 -11.04 3.55
C ASP A 48 13.94 -12.55 3.73
N ASP A 49 13.75 -13.09 4.94
CA ASP A 49 13.71 -14.56 5.16
C ASP A 49 12.54 -15.22 4.41
N ILE A 50 11.49 -14.45 4.14
CA ILE A 50 10.44 -14.78 3.16
C ILE A 50 10.71 -13.91 1.94
N PRO A 51 11.43 -14.43 0.92
CA PRO A 51 11.93 -13.60 -0.15
C PRO A 51 10.79 -13.15 -1.08
N PRO A 52 10.73 -11.84 -1.41
CA PRO A 52 9.84 -11.35 -2.44
C PRO A 52 10.02 -12.14 -3.75
N LEU A 53 8.92 -12.34 -4.47
CA LEU A 53 8.98 -12.88 -5.82
C LEU A 53 9.40 -11.77 -6.79
N GLU A 54 10.62 -11.89 -7.28
CA GLU A 54 11.17 -11.01 -8.31
C GLU A 54 10.91 -11.58 -9.70
N THR A 55 10.57 -10.72 -10.66
CA THR A 55 10.38 -11.09 -12.08
C THR A 55 9.39 -12.27 -12.24
N PRO A 56 8.12 -12.09 -11.85
CA PRO A 56 7.11 -13.14 -11.92
C PRO A 56 6.92 -13.64 -13.35
N LYS A 57 6.61 -14.93 -13.50
CA LYS A 57 6.31 -15.55 -14.79
C LYS A 57 4.83 -15.87 -14.87
N TYR A 58 4.16 -15.25 -15.83
CA TYR A 58 2.75 -15.48 -16.08
C TYR A 58 2.51 -16.70 -16.97
N ILE A 59 1.38 -17.36 -16.72
CA ILE A 59 0.83 -18.41 -17.56
C ILE A 59 -0.51 -17.93 -18.15
N SER A 60 -0.98 -18.59 -19.20
CA SER A 60 -2.30 -18.29 -19.76
C SER A 60 -3.42 -18.71 -18.80
N ILE A 61 -4.61 -18.11 -18.97
CA ILE A 61 -5.81 -18.48 -18.23
C ILE A 61 -6.14 -19.97 -18.41
N GLU A 62 -5.98 -20.50 -19.63
CA GLU A 62 -6.22 -21.93 -19.92
C GLU A 62 -5.27 -22.83 -19.13
N ALA A 63 -3.99 -22.47 -19.03
CA ALA A 63 -3.04 -23.20 -18.20
C ALA A 63 -3.36 -23.05 -16.70
N ALA A 64 -3.78 -21.86 -16.26
CA ALA A 64 -4.17 -21.64 -14.87
C ALA A 64 -5.38 -22.50 -14.46
N ASN A 65 -6.35 -22.73 -15.36
CA ASN A 65 -7.50 -23.62 -15.12
C ASN A 65 -7.12 -25.10 -14.90
N THR A 66 -5.88 -25.49 -15.18
CA THR A 66 -5.38 -26.85 -14.87
C THR A 66 -4.75 -26.96 -13.48
N TYR A 67 -4.52 -25.82 -12.82
CA TYR A 67 -3.79 -25.70 -11.55
C TYR A 67 -4.67 -25.10 -10.44
N LEU A 68 -5.55 -24.15 -10.77
CA LEU A 68 -6.46 -23.50 -9.85
C LEU A 68 -7.83 -24.16 -9.86
N ASP A 69 -8.39 -24.35 -8.67
CA ASP A 69 -9.77 -24.78 -8.46
C ASP A 69 -10.71 -23.57 -8.33
N SER A 70 -12.02 -23.77 -8.53
CA SER A 70 -13.03 -22.70 -8.45
C SER A 70 -13.09 -22.00 -7.09
N GLU A 71 -12.64 -22.68 -6.04
CA GLU A 71 -12.64 -22.23 -4.65
C GLU A 71 -11.32 -21.55 -4.25
N ASP A 72 -10.30 -21.56 -5.11
CA ASP A 72 -9.03 -20.90 -4.81
C ASP A 72 -9.20 -19.38 -4.78
N ALA A 73 -8.70 -18.77 -3.70
CA ALA A 73 -8.61 -17.32 -3.63
C ALA A 73 -7.48 -16.79 -4.53
N VAL A 74 -7.79 -15.73 -5.24
CA VAL A 74 -6.85 -14.98 -6.09
C VAL A 74 -6.99 -13.49 -5.80
N PHE A 75 -5.90 -12.76 -5.96
CA PHE A 75 -5.91 -11.30 -5.96
C PHE A 75 -5.76 -10.81 -7.39
N VAL A 76 -6.50 -9.75 -7.73
CA VAL A 76 -6.57 -9.25 -9.10
C VAL A 76 -6.09 -7.80 -9.12
N LEU A 77 -5.18 -7.51 -10.03
CA LEU A 77 -4.80 -6.15 -10.39
C LEU A 77 -5.29 -5.88 -11.80
N GLU A 78 -6.11 -4.84 -11.94
CA GLU A 78 -6.53 -4.31 -13.25
C GLU A 78 -5.88 -2.96 -13.45
N THR A 79 -5.07 -2.81 -14.49
CA THR A 79 -4.35 -1.57 -14.81
C THR A 79 -4.10 -1.48 -16.31
N GLU A 80 -4.19 -0.28 -16.88
CA GLU A 80 -3.96 -0.03 -18.32
C GLU A 80 -4.74 -0.96 -19.28
N GLY A 81 -5.90 -1.48 -18.84
CA GLY A 81 -6.72 -2.42 -19.61
C GLY A 81 -6.22 -3.87 -19.61
N GLU A 82 -5.17 -4.17 -18.83
CA GLU A 82 -4.67 -5.52 -18.59
C GLU A 82 -5.08 -6.02 -17.19
N VAL A 83 -5.22 -7.34 -17.07
CA VAL A 83 -5.63 -8.01 -15.82
C VAL A 83 -4.56 -9.01 -15.42
N PHE A 84 -4.01 -8.81 -14.23
CA PHE A 84 -3.01 -9.68 -13.62
C PHE A 84 -3.65 -10.41 -12.43
N VAL A 85 -3.38 -11.70 -12.30
CA VAL A 85 -3.96 -12.56 -11.27
C VAL A 85 -2.84 -13.17 -10.44
N TYR A 86 -2.92 -12.98 -9.14
CA TYR A 86 -1.96 -13.46 -8.14
C TYR A 86 -2.64 -14.49 -7.24
N PRO A 87 -2.45 -15.79 -7.47
CA PRO A 87 -3.05 -16.82 -6.64
C PRO A 87 -2.56 -16.73 -5.19
N GLN A 88 -3.47 -16.84 -4.22
CA GLN A 88 -3.11 -16.82 -2.80
C GLN A 88 -2.06 -17.89 -2.47
N ARG A 89 -2.18 -19.08 -3.08
CA ARG A 89 -1.23 -20.19 -2.92
C ARG A 89 0.19 -19.89 -3.40
N ILE A 90 0.42 -18.83 -4.19
CA ILE A 90 1.76 -18.33 -4.51
C ILE A 90 2.11 -17.19 -3.55
N MET A 91 1.20 -16.24 -3.37
CA MET A 91 1.40 -15.07 -2.52
C MET A 91 1.72 -15.43 -1.07
N VAL A 92 1.16 -16.51 -0.52
CA VAL A 92 1.42 -16.97 0.86
C VAL A 92 2.88 -17.38 1.08
N TRP A 93 3.61 -17.77 0.03
CA TRP A 93 5.02 -18.16 0.13
C TRP A 93 6.00 -17.01 -0.03
N HIS A 94 5.58 -15.94 -0.70
CA HIS A 94 6.45 -14.83 -1.07
C HIS A 94 6.10 -13.53 -0.35
N GLU A 95 4.84 -13.37 0.07
CA GLU A 95 4.22 -12.18 0.69
C GLU A 95 4.29 -10.89 -0.15
N ILE A 96 5.22 -10.78 -1.08
CA ILE A 96 5.46 -9.63 -1.95
C ILE A 96 5.81 -10.15 -3.35
N VAL A 97 5.24 -9.54 -4.38
CA VAL A 97 5.66 -9.68 -5.78
C VAL A 97 6.13 -8.32 -6.25
N ASN A 98 7.39 -8.23 -6.67
CA ASN A 98 7.96 -7.03 -7.28
C ASN A 98 8.05 -7.24 -8.79
N GLU A 99 7.46 -6.31 -9.54
CA GLU A 99 7.44 -6.38 -10.99
C GLU A 99 7.33 -5.01 -11.65
N GLU A 100 7.40 -5.01 -12.97
CA GLU A 100 7.19 -3.84 -13.80
C GLU A 100 6.05 -4.13 -14.78
N ILE A 101 4.98 -3.36 -14.69
CA ILE A 101 3.80 -3.50 -15.55
C ILE A 101 3.69 -2.23 -16.39
N VAL A 102 3.79 -2.38 -17.71
CA VAL A 102 3.72 -1.28 -18.69
C VAL A 102 4.74 -0.15 -18.38
N GLY A 103 5.93 -0.51 -17.89
CA GLY A 103 6.99 0.45 -17.55
C GLY A 103 6.88 1.09 -16.17
N GLU A 104 5.87 0.71 -15.37
CA GLU A 104 5.68 1.20 -14.01
C GLU A 104 6.06 0.11 -13.01
N LYS A 105 7.00 0.40 -12.11
CA LYS A 105 7.37 -0.53 -11.04
C LYS A 105 6.25 -0.63 -10.03
N MET A 106 5.95 -1.85 -9.59
CA MET A 106 4.96 -2.09 -8.57
C MET A 106 5.37 -3.22 -7.63
N SER A 107 4.84 -3.14 -6.41
CA SER A 107 4.95 -4.16 -5.39
C SER A 107 3.55 -4.56 -4.94
N ILE A 108 3.18 -5.81 -5.19
CA ILE A 108 1.90 -6.39 -4.74
C ILE A 108 2.20 -7.16 -3.47
N THR A 109 1.61 -6.74 -2.35
CA THR A 109 1.83 -7.36 -1.04
C THR A 109 0.62 -8.19 -0.62
N TYR A 110 0.86 -9.20 0.20
CA TYR A 110 -0.13 -10.06 0.81
C TYR A 110 0.27 -10.39 2.25
N CYS A 111 -0.64 -10.13 3.19
CA CYS A 111 -0.46 -10.54 4.58
C CYS A 111 -1.24 -11.84 4.85
N PRO A 112 -0.56 -12.97 5.16
CA PRO A 112 -1.24 -14.24 5.42
C PRO A 112 -2.05 -14.24 6.73
N LEU A 113 -1.77 -13.32 7.66
CA LEU A 113 -2.46 -13.23 8.95
C LEU A 113 -3.82 -12.54 8.85
N THR A 114 -3.92 -11.51 8.00
CA THR A 114 -5.14 -10.71 7.86
C THR A 114 -5.89 -11.01 6.56
N GLY A 115 -5.26 -11.69 5.61
CA GLY A 115 -5.79 -11.93 4.28
C GLY A 115 -5.81 -10.68 3.39
N SER A 116 -5.17 -9.59 3.79
CA SER A 116 -5.17 -8.33 3.01
C SER A 116 -4.12 -8.37 1.90
N ALA A 117 -4.47 -7.85 0.72
CA ALA A 117 -3.55 -7.61 -0.37
C ALA A 117 -3.60 -6.14 -0.83
N ILE A 118 -2.43 -5.54 -1.09
CA ILE A 118 -2.30 -4.11 -1.45
C ILE A 118 -1.23 -3.97 -2.53
N GLY A 119 -1.52 -3.18 -3.56
CA GLY A 119 -0.53 -2.77 -4.58
C GLY A 119 0.07 -1.41 -4.25
N TYR A 120 1.39 -1.28 -4.44
CA TYR A 120 2.13 -0.03 -4.28
C TYR A 120 2.89 0.29 -5.57
N TYR A 121 2.93 1.56 -5.95
CA TYR A 121 3.89 2.04 -6.93
C TYR A 121 5.30 1.98 -6.35
N GLY A 122 6.25 1.46 -7.11
CA GLY A 122 7.65 1.31 -6.75
C GLY A 122 8.43 2.60 -6.88
N LYS A 123 7.93 3.70 -6.30
CA LYS A 123 8.56 5.02 -6.36
C LYS A 123 8.50 5.74 -5.01
N ILE A 124 9.64 6.20 -4.52
CA ILE A 124 9.75 7.06 -3.33
C ILE A 124 10.61 8.27 -3.68
N ASN A 125 10.09 9.49 -3.49
CA ASN A 125 10.81 10.73 -3.80
C ASN A 125 11.39 10.77 -5.24
N ASP A 126 10.61 10.29 -6.20
CA ASP A 126 11.00 10.12 -7.60
C ASP A 126 12.08 9.05 -7.90
N GLU A 127 12.58 8.34 -6.89
CA GLU A 127 13.50 7.22 -7.07
C GLU A 127 12.74 5.90 -7.15
N GLU A 128 13.11 5.07 -8.13
CA GLU A 128 12.59 3.71 -8.28
C GLU A 128 13.01 2.82 -7.11
N THR A 129 12.08 2.03 -6.60
CA THR A 129 12.30 1.13 -5.47
C THR A 129 11.45 -0.13 -5.57
N THR A 130 11.76 -1.11 -4.72
CA THR A 130 11.00 -2.35 -4.53
C THR A 130 10.78 -2.57 -3.03
N LEU A 131 9.86 -3.47 -2.67
CA LEU A 131 9.61 -3.82 -1.28
C LEU A 131 10.25 -5.16 -0.91
N GLY A 132 10.67 -5.26 0.36
CA GLY A 132 11.13 -6.48 1.00
C GLY A 132 10.25 -6.84 2.20
N THR A 133 10.30 -8.10 2.63
CA THR A 133 9.59 -8.52 3.85
C THR A 133 10.39 -8.08 5.07
N SER A 134 9.74 -7.45 6.04
CA SER A 134 10.44 -6.89 7.19
C SER A 134 10.71 -7.91 8.31
N GLY A 135 9.95 -9.02 8.34
CA GLY A 135 9.91 -9.94 9.47
C GLY A 135 9.25 -9.35 10.73
N LYS A 136 8.51 -8.24 10.60
CA LYS A 136 7.87 -7.53 11.71
C LYS A 136 6.35 -7.48 11.58
N LEU A 137 5.68 -7.34 12.72
CA LEU A 137 4.23 -7.20 12.84
C LEU A 137 3.91 -5.89 13.55
N VAL A 138 2.76 -5.29 13.19
CA VAL A 138 2.24 -4.05 13.75
C VAL A 138 0.75 -4.13 13.99
#